data_AF-A0A3D1SFP5-F1
#
_entry.id   AF-A0A3D1SFP5-F1
#
_cell.length_a   1.000
_cell.length_b   1.000
_cell.length_c   1.000
_cell.angle_alpha   90.00
_cell.angle_beta   90.00
_cell.angle_gamma   90.00
#
_symmetry.space_group_name_H-M   'P 1'
#
loop_
_entity.id
_entity.type
_entity.pdbx_description
1 polymer ?
#
loop_
_entity_poly.entity_id
_entity_poly.type
_entity_poly.pdbx_seq_one_letter_code
_entity_poly.pdbx_strand_id
1 'polypeptide(L)'
;MSRSENPEVRVSLVRPITEEQFKGNDLPARSKLYGLAPCRLGTLWSESLTSYLNRLAWHHHVPPLHLAAQEIFPHLTQGYSRQQLSVFSWSTAMSVNGNGSLAREWASILE
;
A
#
# COMPACT_ATOMS: atom_id res chain seq x y z
N MET A 1 -34.15 34.38 35.72
CA MET A 1 -33.42 33.12 35.44
C MET A 1 -33.64 32.84 33.96
N SER A 2 -32.91 33.43 33.01
CA SER A 2 -31.51 33.25 32.58
C SER A 2 -31.18 31.84 32.07
N ARG A 3 -30.61 31.78 30.85
CA ARG A 3 -30.08 30.66 30.02
C ARG A 3 -31.11 29.95 29.13
N SER A 4 -30.87 29.68 27.85
CA SER A 4 -29.71 29.93 26.98
C SER A 4 -30.21 29.81 25.54
N GLU A 5 -30.13 30.88 24.76
CA GLU A 5 -30.24 30.79 23.30
C GLU A 5 -29.06 29.96 22.79
N ASN A 6 -29.36 29.02 21.90
CA ASN A 6 -28.38 28.16 21.26
C ASN A 6 -27.64 29.00 20.21
N PRO A 7 -26.31 29.22 20.33
CA PRO A 7 -25.62 30.09 19.38
C PRO A 7 -25.65 29.45 17.99
N GLU A 8 -26.19 30.20 17.02
CA GLU A 8 -26.11 29.87 15.60
C GLU A 8 -24.66 29.52 15.24
N VAL A 9 -24.43 28.25 14.91
CA VAL A 9 -23.18 27.81 14.30
C VAL A 9 -23.14 28.43 12.91
N ARG A 10 -22.55 29.63 12.81
CA ARG A 10 -22.18 30.21 11.51
C ARG A 10 -21.11 29.34 10.89
N VAL A 11 -21.53 28.48 9.97
CA VAL A 11 -20.63 27.84 9.02
C VAL A 11 -20.08 28.96 8.13
N SER A 12 -18.94 29.51 8.51
CA SER A 12 -18.17 30.38 7.65
C SER A 12 -17.78 29.58 6.41
N LEU A 13 -18.46 29.86 5.30
CA LEU A 13 -18.14 29.32 3.98
C LEU A 13 -16.67 29.57 3.73
N VAL A 14 -15.88 28.49 3.85
CA VAL A 14 -14.49 28.47 3.46
C VAL A 14 -14.46 28.88 1.99
N ARG A 15 -13.58 29.85 1.73
CA ARG A 15 -13.29 30.58 0.49
C ARG A 15 -13.65 29.79 -0.78
N PRO A 16 -14.20 30.45 -1.82
CA PRO A 16 -14.41 29.79 -3.10
C PRO A 16 -13.10 29.16 -3.53
N ILE A 17 -13.14 27.86 -3.80
CA ILE A 17 -12.04 27.13 -4.41
C ILE A 17 -11.83 27.80 -5.76
N THR A 18 -10.85 28.68 -5.86
CA THR A 18 -10.38 29.17 -7.15
C THR A 18 -9.93 27.93 -7.91
N GLU A 19 -10.56 27.65 -9.04
CA GLU A 19 -10.14 26.60 -9.97
C GLU A 19 -8.76 26.99 -10.54
N GLU A 20 -7.70 26.81 -9.75
CA GLU A 20 -6.37 26.73 -10.30
C GLU A 20 -6.36 25.50 -11.20
N GLN A 21 -6.38 25.76 -12.50
CA GLN A 21 -6.33 24.76 -13.56
C GLN A 21 -5.04 23.96 -13.38
N PHE A 22 -5.14 22.82 -12.69
CA PHE A 22 -4.08 21.82 -12.65
C PHE A 22 -3.78 21.40 -14.09
N LYS A 23 -2.66 21.88 -14.64
CA LYS A 23 -2.13 21.36 -15.90
C LYS A 23 -1.92 19.86 -15.69
N GLY A 24 -2.49 19.03 -16.56
CA GLY A 24 -2.55 17.57 -16.40
C GLY A 24 -1.21 16.83 -16.27
N ASN A 25 -0.07 17.55 -16.31
CA ASN A 25 1.28 17.02 -16.14
C ASN A 25 1.93 17.36 -14.78
N ASP A 26 1.32 18.22 -13.96
CA ASP A 26 1.86 18.57 -12.63
C ASP A 26 1.36 17.64 -11.51
N LEU A 27 0.44 16.72 -11.85
CA LEU A 27 0.03 15.66 -10.95
C LEU A 27 1.06 14.53 -10.99
N PRO A 28 1.61 14.10 -9.84
CA PRO A 28 2.41 12.88 -9.82
C PRO A 28 1.57 11.74 -10.40
N ALA A 29 2.23 10.81 -11.08
CA ALA A 29 1.57 9.61 -11.57
C ALA A 29 0.75 9.00 -10.42
N ARG A 30 -0.53 8.68 -10.68
CA ARG A 30 -1.39 8.09 -9.66
C ARG A 30 -0.68 6.85 -9.10
N SER A 31 -0.54 6.79 -7.77
CA SER A 31 -0.04 5.61 -7.09
C SER A 31 -0.87 4.42 -7.56
N LYS A 32 -0.21 3.40 -8.15
CA LYS A 32 -0.89 2.24 -8.73
C LYS A 32 -1.53 1.37 -7.65
N LEU A 33 -0.86 1.28 -6.51
CA LEU A 33 -1.33 0.56 -5.33
C LEU A 33 -1.70 1.57 -4.24
N TYR A 34 -2.78 1.26 -3.52
CA TYR A 34 -3.15 2.03 -2.34
C TYR A 34 -2.04 1.84 -1.29
N GLY A 35 -1.39 2.94 -0.89
CA GLY A 35 -0.31 2.90 0.10
C GLY A 35 -0.86 2.56 1.48
N LEU A 36 -0.95 1.27 1.80
CA LEU A 36 -1.24 0.85 3.17
C LEU A 36 -0.01 1.13 4.03
N ALA A 37 -0.19 1.87 5.13
CA ALA A 37 0.87 2.01 6.11
C ALA A 37 1.17 0.63 6.74
N PRO A 38 2.44 0.22 6.90
CA PRO A 38 2.79 -1.00 7.60
C PRO A 38 2.30 -1.00 9.04
N CYS A 39 1.83 -2.15 9.53
CA CYS A 39 1.31 -2.27 10.88
C CYS A 39 2.40 -2.57 11.92
N ARG A 40 2.23 -2.05 13.15
CA ARG A 40 3.01 -2.43 14.36
C ARG A 40 4.52 -2.24 14.24
N LEU A 41 4.95 -1.25 13.45
CA LEU A 41 6.35 -0.86 13.31
C LEU A 41 7.01 -0.61 14.68
N GLY A 42 8.28 -0.99 14.81
CA GLY A 42 9.05 -0.82 16.05
C GLY A 42 8.72 -1.82 17.16
N THR A 43 7.94 -2.87 16.87
CA THR A 43 7.61 -3.93 17.83
C THR A 43 8.04 -5.31 17.33
N LEU A 44 8.07 -6.30 18.22
CA LEU A 44 8.26 -7.72 17.87
C LEU A 44 7.16 -8.26 16.93
N TRP A 45 6.05 -7.53 16.80
CA TRP A 45 4.92 -7.86 15.94
C TRP A 45 4.89 -7.02 14.67
N SER A 46 6.01 -6.42 14.29
CA SER A 46 6.13 -5.65 13.04
C SER A 46 5.66 -6.50 11.88
N GLU A 47 4.85 -5.90 11.01
CA GLU A 47 4.31 -6.56 9.83
C GLU A 47 5.43 -7.08 8.94
N SER A 48 5.34 -8.34 8.51
CA SER A 48 6.24 -8.94 7.52
C SER A 48 5.77 -8.63 6.10
N LEU A 49 6.65 -8.78 5.10
CA LEU A 49 6.32 -8.52 3.70
C LEU A 49 5.13 -9.39 3.22
N THR A 50 5.09 -10.67 3.60
CA THR A 50 3.95 -11.53 3.26
C THR A 50 2.65 -11.06 3.91
N SER A 51 2.70 -10.61 5.17
CA SER A 51 1.51 -10.08 5.85
C SER A 51 1.02 -8.79 5.17
N TYR A 52 1.95 -7.90 4.82
CA TYR A 52 1.65 -6.67 4.08
C TYR A 52 0.95 -6.97 2.75
N LEU A 53 1.50 -7.87 1.94
CA LEU A 53 0.91 -8.26 0.65
C LEU A 53 -0.46 -8.91 0.79
N ASN A 54 -0.66 -9.75 1.81
CA ASN A 54 -1.98 -10.34 2.08
C ASN A 54 -3.01 -9.26 2.43
N ARG A 55 -2.63 -8.27 3.24
CA ARG A 55 -3.52 -7.18 3.65
C ARG A 55 -3.82 -6.23 2.48
N LEU A 56 -2.83 -5.96 1.65
CA LEU A 56 -2.98 -5.19 0.42
C LEU A 56 -3.92 -5.90 -0.57
N ALA A 57 -3.70 -7.18 -0.82
CA ALA A 57 -4.55 -8.00 -1.68
C ALA A 57 -5.99 -8.06 -1.17
N TRP A 58 -6.18 -8.21 0.15
CA TRP A 58 -7.49 -8.14 0.79
C TRP A 58 -8.20 -6.81 0.54
N HIS A 59 -7.49 -5.68 0.66
CA HIS A 59 -8.03 -4.35 0.41
C HIS A 59 -8.45 -4.14 -1.06
N HIS A 60 -7.72 -4.75 -1.99
CA HIS A 60 -8.03 -4.72 -3.42
C HIS A 60 -8.99 -5.83 -3.88
N HIS A 61 -9.48 -6.67 -2.96
CA HIS A 61 -10.35 -7.82 -3.27
C HIS A 61 -9.77 -8.79 -4.32
N VAL A 62 -8.45 -8.97 -4.33
CA VAL A 62 -7.75 -9.88 -5.25
C VAL A 62 -6.98 -10.95 -4.48
N PRO A 63 -6.72 -12.13 -5.08
CA PRO A 63 -5.82 -13.10 -4.48
C PRO A 63 -4.37 -12.56 -4.40
N PRO A 64 -3.63 -12.81 -3.29
CA PRO A 64 -2.27 -12.31 -3.12
C PRO A 64 -1.30 -12.70 -4.25
N LEU A 65 -1.43 -13.92 -4.78
CA LEU A 65 -0.63 -14.37 -5.90
C LEU A 65 -0.94 -13.59 -7.19
N HIS A 66 -2.19 -13.20 -7.43
CA HIS A 66 -2.54 -12.39 -8.59
C HIS A 66 -1.98 -10.97 -8.46
N LEU A 67 -2.07 -10.38 -7.26
CA LEU A 67 -1.44 -9.09 -6.99
C LEU A 67 0.06 -9.14 -7.25
N ALA A 68 0.76 -10.14 -6.71
CA ALA A 68 2.20 -10.29 -6.94
C ALA A 68 2.53 -10.55 -8.43
N ALA A 69 1.72 -11.35 -9.13
CA ALA A 69 1.92 -11.63 -10.54
C ALA A 69 1.73 -10.42 -11.45
N GLN A 70 0.85 -9.48 -11.07
CA GLN A 70 0.58 -8.27 -11.84
C GLN A 70 1.51 -7.12 -11.49
N GLU A 71 1.80 -6.93 -10.20
CA GLU A 71 2.48 -5.71 -9.72
C GLU A 71 3.93 -5.95 -9.32
N ILE A 72 4.37 -7.19 -9.10
CA ILE A 72 5.74 -7.49 -8.66
C ILE A 72 6.52 -8.22 -9.75
N PHE A 73 5.98 -9.33 -10.26
CA PHE A 73 6.71 -10.21 -11.20
C PHE A 73 7.21 -9.51 -12.47
N PRO A 74 6.48 -8.56 -13.08
CA PRO A 74 6.97 -7.85 -14.27
C PRO A 74 8.19 -6.97 -14.00
N HIS A 75 8.46 -6.63 -12.74
CA HIS A 75 9.55 -5.75 -12.32
C HIS A 75 10.75 -6.52 -11.76
N LEU A 76 10.68 -7.85 -11.69
CA LEU A 76 11.80 -8.69 -11.29
C LEU A 76 12.87 -8.68 -12.38
N THR A 77 14.07 -8.29 -11.99
CA THR A 77 15.26 -8.21 -12.82
C THR A 77 15.94 -9.57 -12.99
N GLN A 78 15.73 -10.48 -12.04
CA GLN A 78 16.30 -11.83 -12.09
C GLN A 78 15.29 -12.85 -12.63
N GLY A 79 15.81 -13.80 -13.42
CA GLY A 79 15.03 -14.95 -13.91
C GLY A 79 14.76 -15.95 -12.79
N TYR A 80 13.77 -15.66 -11.95
CA TYR A 80 13.33 -16.57 -10.90
C TYR A 80 12.47 -17.71 -11.46
N SER A 81 12.70 -18.93 -10.97
CA SER A 81 11.85 -20.07 -11.28
C SER A 81 10.45 -19.91 -10.66
N ARG A 82 9.45 -20.61 -11.21
CA ARG A 82 8.10 -20.66 -10.63
C ARG A 82 8.10 -21.12 -9.16
N GLN A 83 9.02 -22.01 -8.81
CA GLN A 83 9.20 -22.49 -7.43
C GLN A 83 9.69 -21.37 -6.51
N GLN A 84 10.63 -20.53 -6.97
CA GLN A 84 11.10 -19.37 -6.21
C GLN A 84 10.01 -18.29 -6.07
N LEU A 85 9.15 -18.15 -7.08
CA LEU A 85 8.01 -17.22 -7.06
C LEU A 85 6.77 -17.76 -6.33
N SER A 86 6.81 -19.01 -5.86
CA SER A 86 5.71 -19.64 -5.11
C SER A 86 5.58 -19.12 -3.67
N VAL A 87 5.83 -17.84 -3.43
CA VAL A 87 6.01 -17.22 -2.11
C VAL A 87 4.77 -17.21 -1.20
N PHE A 88 3.64 -17.69 -1.72
CA PHE A 88 2.42 -17.94 -0.94
C PHE A 88 2.20 -19.44 -0.70
N SER A 89 3.17 -20.28 -1.03
CA SER A 89 3.21 -21.69 -0.69
C SER A 89 3.79 -21.90 0.71
N TRP A 90 3.38 -22.98 1.37
CA TRP A 90 3.81 -23.29 2.72
C TRP A 90 5.32 -23.51 2.86
N SER A 91 6.00 -23.94 1.79
CA SER A 91 7.43 -24.27 1.83
C SER A 91 8.35 -23.11 1.49
N THR A 92 7.87 -22.10 0.76
CA THR A 92 8.73 -21.01 0.24
C THR A 92 8.30 -19.61 0.70
N ALA A 93 7.18 -19.47 1.41
CA ALA A 93 6.71 -18.19 1.94
C ALA A 93 7.71 -17.50 2.89
N MET A 94 8.58 -18.27 3.54
CA MET A 94 9.61 -17.68 4.40
C MET A 94 10.72 -16.99 3.60
N SER A 95 10.91 -17.31 2.32
CA SER A 95 12.01 -16.76 1.52
C SER A 95 11.90 -15.25 1.29
N VAL A 96 10.68 -14.72 1.18
CA VAL A 96 10.39 -13.29 1.00
C VAL A 96 10.40 -12.49 2.30
N ASN A 97 10.33 -13.16 3.46
CA ASN A 97 10.41 -12.49 4.77
C ASN A 97 11.84 -12.51 5.35
N GLY A 98 12.79 -13.09 4.63
CA GLY A 98 14.21 -13.08 5.00
C GLY A 98 14.98 -11.91 4.40
N ASN A 99 16.31 -12.02 4.39
CA ASN A 99 17.22 -11.00 3.83
C ASN A 99 17.87 -11.43 2.50
N GLY A 100 17.27 -12.42 1.82
CA GLY A 100 17.74 -12.93 0.53
C GLY A 100 17.66 -11.88 -0.59
N SER A 101 18.27 -12.18 -1.75
CA SER A 101 18.17 -11.31 -2.94
C SER A 101 16.72 -11.08 -3.35
N LEU A 102 15.91 -12.14 -3.40
CA LEU A 102 14.49 -12.08 -3.73
C LEU A 102 13.72 -11.13 -2.79
N ALA A 103 13.92 -11.26 -1.48
CA ALA A 103 13.24 -10.42 -0.49
C ALA A 103 13.58 -8.94 -0.65
N ARG A 104 14.87 -8.62 -0.86
CA ARG A 104 15.33 -7.25 -1.10
C ARG A 104 14.76 -6.66 -2.39
N GLU A 105 14.72 -7.46 -3.45
CA GLU A 105 14.18 -7.02 -4.72
C GLU A 105 12.68 -6.73 -4.62
N TRP A 106 11.93 -7.59 -3.93
CA TRP A 106 10.50 -7.37 -3.70
C TRP A 106 10.23 -6.12 -2.88
N ALA A 107 11.00 -5.88 -1.81
CA ALA A 107 10.89 -4.66 -1.03
C ALA A 107 11.15 -3.42 -1.89
N SER A 108 12.22 -3.44 -2.70
CA SER A 108 12.57 -2.33 -3.60
C SER A 108 11.54 -2.05 -4.69
N ILE A 109 10.72 -3.03 -5.09
CA ILE A 109 9.64 -2.84 -6.07
C ILE A 109 8.42 -2.13 -5.43
N LEU A 110 8.25 -2.26 -4.11
CA LEU A 110 7.11 -1.74 -3.37
C LEU A 110 7.38 -0.41 -2.66
N GLU A 111 8.65 0.01 -2.60
CA GLU A 111 9.11 1.34 -2.16
C GLU A 111 9.05 2.37 -3.30
#